data_AF-A0A540WGK7-F1
#
_entry.id   AF-A0A540WGK7-F1
#
_cell.length_a   1.000
_cell.length_b   1.000
_cell.length_c   1.000
_cell.angle_alpha   90.00
_cell.angle_beta   90.00
_cell.angle_gamma   90.00
#
_symmetry.space_group_name_H-M   'P 1'
#
loop_
_entity.id
_entity.type
_entity.pdbx_description
1 polymer ?
#
loop_
_entity_poly.entity_id
_entity_poly.type
_entity_poly.pdbx_seq_one_letter_code
_entity_poly.pdbx_strand_id
1 'polypeptide(L)' 'MTWLLGQWDVIFILLQIIVIDLLLGGDNAVVIAMACRKLPPHQRNKAIIIGTAGAIVARVVLLIVAVKLLDLPYLKL' A
#
# COMPACT_ATOMS: atom_id res chain seq x y z
N MET A 1 0.76 -6.31 -30.08
CA MET A 1 0.60 -7.67 -29.49
C MET A 1 -0.33 -7.55 -28.30
N THR A 2 -1.46 -8.28 -28.31
CA THR A 2 -2.61 -8.26 -27.37
C THR A 2 -3.20 -6.88 -27.04
N TRP A 3 -4.05 -6.36 -27.92
CA TRP A 3 -4.82 -5.13 -27.77
C TRP A 3 -5.81 -5.16 -26.59
N LEU A 4 -5.32 -4.88 -25.39
CA LEU A 4 -5.96 -5.12 -24.09
C LEU A 4 -5.67 -6.54 -23.63
N LEU A 5 -4.75 -6.68 -22.66
CA LEU A 5 -4.93 -7.61 -21.54
C LEU A 5 -6.44 -7.81 -21.38
N GLY A 6 -6.96 -9.01 -21.64
CA GLY A 6 -8.41 -9.20 -21.67
C GLY A 6 -8.98 -8.59 -20.39
N GLN A 7 -10.14 -7.93 -20.40
CA GLN A 7 -10.66 -7.24 -19.21
C GLN A 7 -10.49 -8.08 -17.91
N TRP A 8 -10.57 -9.40 -18.05
CA TRP A 8 -10.22 -10.41 -17.06
C TRP A 8 -8.79 -10.30 -16.49
N ASP A 9 -7.74 -10.20 -17.32
CA ASP A 9 -6.32 -10.10 -16.92
C ASP A 9 -6.04 -8.87 -16.05
N VAL A 10 -6.63 -7.71 -16.36
CA VAL A 10 -6.43 -6.48 -15.56
C VAL A 10 -7.01 -6.65 -14.16
N ILE A 11 -8.18 -7.28 -14.05
CA ILE A 11 -8.81 -7.60 -12.76
C ILE A 11 -7.93 -8.59 -11.99
N PHE A 12 -7.39 -9.61 -12.65
CA PHE A 12 -6.46 -10.56 -12.03
C PHE A 12 -5.18 -9.88 -11.52
N ILE A 13 -4.56 -9.00 -12.32
CA ILE A 13 -3.36 -8.24 -11.92
C ILE A 13 -3.65 -7.33 -10.73
N LEU A 14 -4.77 -6.59 -10.75
CA LEU A 14 -5.18 -5.74 -9.63
C LEU A 14 -5.40 -6.55 -8.35
N LEU A 15 -6.08 -7.69 -8.47
CA LEU A 15 -6.36 -8.56 -7.34
C LEU A 15 -5.06 -9.15 -6.76
N GLN A 16 -4.10 -9.50 -7.62
CA GLN A 16 -2.78 -9.96 -7.21
C GLN A 16 -2.00 -8.87 -6.50
N ILE A 17 -2.01 -7.63 -7.01
CA ILE A 17 -1.39 -6.47 -6.35
C ILE A 17 -2.02 -6.23 -4.98
N ILE A 18 -3.35 -6.23 -4.86
CA ILE A 18 -4.06 -6.06 -3.59
C ILE A 18 -3.69 -7.16 -2.59
N VAL A 19 -3.64 -8.42 -3.03
CA VAL A 19 -3.27 -9.56 -2.18
C VAL A 19 -1.83 -9.43 -1.72
N ILE A 20 -0.89 -9.09 -2.61
CA ILE A 20 0.51 -8.86 -2.26
C ILE A 20 0.62 -7.72 -1.25
N ASP A 21 -0.05 -6.59 -1.48
CA ASP A 21 -0.03 -5.44 -0.58
C ASP A 21 -0.69 -5.72 0.78
N LEU A 22 -1.70 -6.59 0.83
CA LEU A 22 -2.35 -7.03 2.07
C LEU A 22 -1.50 -8.06 2.82
N LEU A 23 -0.76 -8.93 2.12
CA LEU A 23 0.17 -9.88 2.73
C LEU A 23 1.43 -9.19 3.24
N LEU A 24 2.00 -8.27 2.46
CA LEU A 24 3.21 -7.50 2.83
C LEU A 24 2.94 -6.31 3.75
N GLY A 25 1.70 -5.79 3.78
CA GLY A 25 1.37 -4.58 4.51
C GLY A 25 0.08 -4.64 5.33
N GLY A 26 -0.50 -5.83 5.55
CA GLY A 26 -1.72 -6.02 6.32
C GLY A 26 -1.58 -5.67 7.80
N ASP A 27 -0.37 -5.70 8.33
CA ASP A 27 0.00 -5.19 9.65
C ASP A 27 -0.25 -3.67 9.77
N ASN A 28 0.00 -2.88 8.73
CA ASN A 28 -0.08 -1.42 8.78
C ASN A 28 -1.49 -0.90 9.09
N ALA A 29 -2.53 -1.51 8.51
CA ALA A 29 -3.92 -1.13 8.81
C ALA A 29 -4.33 -1.54 10.23
N VAL A 30 -3.83 -2.69 10.70
CA VAL A 30 -4.09 -3.20 12.06
C VAL A 30 -3.40 -2.32 13.11
N VAL A 31 -2.16 -1.87 12.87
CA VAL A 31 -1.44 -0.94 13.75
C VAL A 31 -2.16 0.41 13.86
N ILE A 32 -2.64 0.97 12.73
CA ILE A 32 -3.43 2.22 12.74
C ILE A 32 -4.73 2.01 13.52
N ALA A 33 -5.43 0.90 13.31
CA ALA A 33 -6.67 0.58 14.03
C ALA A 33 -6.43 0.39 15.54
N MET A 34 -5.32 -0.26 15.92
CA MET A 34 -4.92 -0.44 17.32
C MET A 34 -4.53 0.87 17.98
N ALA A 35 -3.78 1.74 17.29
CA ALA A 35 -3.42 3.08 17.76
C ALA A 35 -4.67 3.95 17.96
N CYS A 36 -5.65 3.84 17.06
CA CYS A 36 -6.90 4.59 17.13
C CYS A 36 -7.93 4.03 18.14
N ARG A 37 -7.70 2.84 18.71
CA ARG A 37 -8.70 2.12 19.51
C ARG A 37 -9.10 2.82 20.81
N LYS A 38 -8.23 3.65 21.39
CA LYS A 38 -8.50 4.41 22.62
C LYS A 38 -9.01 5.84 22.38
N LEU A 39 -9.20 6.27 21.13
CA LEU A 39 -9.68 7.62 20.85
C LEU A 39 -11.22 7.73 20.99
N PRO A 40 -11.72 8.91 21.42
CA PRO A 40 -13.14 9.21 21.42
C PRO A 40 -13.76 9.00 20.03
N PRO A 41 -15.02 8.54 19.92
CA PRO A 41 -15.64 8.18 18.65
C PRO A 41 -15.63 9.33 17.62
N HIS A 42 -15.70 10.57 18.08
CA HIS A 42 -15.61 11.75 17.22
C HIS A 42 -14.20 11.99 16.62
N GLN A 43 -13.13 11.63 17.36
CA GLN A 43 -11.75 11.78 16.90
C GLN A 43 -11.22 10.55 16.16
N ARG A 44 -11.82 9.37 16.40
CA ARG A 44 -11.42 8.10 15.79
C ARG A 44 -11.46 8.16 14.25
N ASN A 45 -12.53 8.72 13.67
CA ASN A 45 -12.63 8.85 12.21
C ASN A 45 -11.54 9.78 11.65
N LYS A 46 -11.26 10.90 12.33
CA LYS A 46 -10.22 11.84 11.93
C LYS A 46 -8.83 11.20 12.03
N ALA A 47 -8.57 10.46 13.10
CA ALA A 47 -7.32 9.74 13.31
C ALA A 47 -7.11 8.62 12.30
N ILE A 48 -8.16 7.88 11.94
CA ILE A 48 -8.09 6.85 10.88
C ILE A 48 -7.80 7.52 9.53
N ILE A 49 -8.49 8.60 9.17
CA ILE A 49 -8.28 9.28 7.88
C ILE A 49 -6.84 9.81 7.79
N ILE A 50 -6.36 10.47 8.83
CA ILE A 50 -4.98 11.01 8.87
C ILE A 50 -3.95 9.88 8.89
N GLY A 51 -4.18 8.83 9.68
CA GLY A 51 -3.30 7.67 9.77
C GLY A 51 -3.20 6.91 8.45
N THR A 52 -4.32 6.65 7.79
CA THR A 52 -4.36 6.01 6.48
C THR A 52 -3.71 6.88 5.40
N ALA A 53 -3.98 8.19 5.40
CA ALA A 53 -3.33 9.11 4.45
C ALA A 53 -1.81 9.14 4.65
N GLY A 54 -1.34 9.21 5.90
CA GLY A 54 0.08 9.16 6.23
C GLY A 54 0.73 7.84 5.82
N ALA A 55 0.05 6.71 6.04
CA ALA A 55 0.54 5.39 5.64
C ALA A 55 0.66 5.24 4.12
N ILE A 56 -0.31 5.73 3.35
CA ILE A 56 -0.24 5.75 1.88
C ILE A 56 0.94 6.61 1.41
N VAL A 57 1.12 7.80 1.99
CA VAL A 57 2.25 8.68 1.65
C VAL A 57 3.58 8.00 1.94
N ALA A 58 3.74 7.40 3.12
CA ALA A 58 4.94 6.66 3.49
C ALA A 58 5.21 5.52 2.49
N ARG A 59 4.16 4.81 2.05
CA ARG A 59 4.26 3.74 1.05
C ARG A 59 4.77 4.25 -0.30
N VAL A 60 4.26 5.39 -0.77
CA VAL A 60 4.73 6.02 -2.02
C VAL A 60 6.19 6.46 -1.89
N VAL A 61 6.58 7.07 -0.78
CA VAL A 61 7.96 7.49 -0.54
C VAL A 61 8.90 6.29 -0.52
N LEU A 62 8.55 5.23 0.22
CA LEU A 62 9.35 4.00 0.27
C LEU A 62 9.44 3.32 -1.09
N LEU A 63 8.36 3.32 -1.88
CA LEU A 63 8.38 2.79 -3.23
C LEU A 63 9.32 3.60 -4.14
N ILE A 64 9.29 4.93 -4.07
CA ILE A 64 10.23 5.79 -4.82
C ILE A 64 11.67 5.48 -4.40
N VAL A 65 11.94 5.34 -3.10
CA VAL A 65 13.26 4.97 -2.58
C VAL A 65 13.68 3.59 -3.11
N ALA A 66 12.80 2.58 -3.05
CA ALA A 66 13.08 1.24 -3.56
C ALA A 66 13.36 1.23 -5.07
N VAL A 67 12.57 1.96 -5.86
CA VAL A 67 12.80 2.12 -7.31
C VAL A 67 14.15 2.80 -7.58
N LYS A 68 14.52 3.81 -6.79
CA LYS A 68 15.84 4.47 -6.92
C LYS A 68 17.00 3.56 -6.51
N LEU A 69 16.80 2.72 -5.50
CA LEU A 69 17.79 1.72 -5.10
C LEU A 69 17.96 0.63 -6.17
N LEU A 70 16.89 0.24 -6.87
CA LEU A 70 16.95 -0.69 -8.01
C LEU A 70 17.73 -0.13 -9.20
N ASP A 71 17.87 1.19 -9.33
CA ASP A 71 18.74 1.78 -10.35
C ASP A 71 20.23 1.64 -10.02
N LEU A 72 20.59 1.18 -8.81
CA LEU A 72 21.97 0.86 -8.51
C LEU A 72 22.43 -0.35 -9.36
N PRO A 73 23.58 -0.24 -10.05
CA PRO A 73 24.03 -1.22 -11.05
C PRO A 73 24.28 -2.63 -10.50
N TYR A 74 24.33 -2.80 -9.17
CA TYR A 74 24.53 -4.08 -8.49
C TYR A 74 23.23 -4.73 -7.98
N LEU A 75 22.07 -4.08 -8.12
CA LEU A 75 20.78 -4.58 -7.63
C LEU A 75 19.87 -5.12 -8.74
N LYS A 76 20.12 -4.74 -10.01
CA LYS A 76 19.54 -5.36 -11.20
C LYS A 76 20.34 -6.62 -11.55
N LEU A 77 19.91 -7.78 -11.07
CA LEU A 77 20.30 -9.09 -11.59
C LEU A 77 19.12 -9.73 -12.32
#